data_AF-A0A6M1UF91-F1
#
_entry.id   AF-A0A6M1UF91-F1
#
_cell.length_a   1.000
_cell.length_b   1.000
_cell.length_c   1.000
_cell.angle_alpha   90.00
_cell.angle_beta   90.00
_cell.angle_gamma   90.00
#
_symmetry.space_group_name_H-M   'P 1'
#
loop_
_entity.id
_entity.type
_entity.pdbx_description
1 polymer ?
#
loop_
_entity_poly.entity_id
_entity_poly.type
_entity_poly.pdbx_seq_one_letter_code
_entity_poly.pdbx_strand_id
1 'polypeptide(L)'
;MKQMIRRLSDERGNMLIFVLSIFTFILLVLFTALFNFSTVFVAKEQAANCAQQASLAATKDIYEAMEDAIIRYDTSPARLLDPVFITPDLEREERELKKNHPDWASVEIRYTAIDHVLSAWLPGNAELQGYVRDGLSRAQGQIVDVVSTILEENHATLEGSSIQLFNRDDRIEVNTSVRFTTEPLGFDFIPRDSAQVYQTGQSRRIGFLDEVVGWSSHTIPL
;
A
#
# COMPACT_ATOMS: atom_id res chain seq x y z
N MET A 1 48.86 30.65 -51.28
CA MET A 1 49.04 30.36 -49.83
C MET A 1 47.92 30.94 -48.95
N LYS A 2 47.56 32.23 -49.04
CA LYS A 2 46.45 32.83 -48.26
C LYS A 2 45.07 32.17 -48.47
N GLN A 3 44.74 31.72 -49.68
CA GLN A 3 43.46 31.02 -49.95
C GLN A 3 43.40 29.61 -49.34
N MET A 4 44.54 28.93 -49.20
CA MET A 4 44.62 27.58 -48.62
C MET A 4 44.47 27.64 -47.09
N ILE A 5 45.08 28.66 -46.45
CA ILE A 5 44.92 28.94 -45.01
C ILE A 5 43.47 29.32 -44.68
N ARG A 6 42.78 30.05 -45.57
CA ARG A 6 41.38 30.45 -45.40
C ARG A 6 40.40 29.26 -45.52
N ARG A 7 40.66 28.32 -46.43
CA ARG A 7 39.90 27.06 -46.52
C ARG A 7 40.15 26.13 -45.32
N LEU A 8 41.40 26.06 -44.83
CA LEU A 8 41.74 25.32 -43.62
C LEU A 8 41.13 25.90 -42.34
N SER A 9 40.85 27.21 -42.27
CA SER A 9 40.12 27.80 -41.14
C SER A 9 38.60 27.56 -41.22
N ASP A 10 38.04 27.46 -42.43
CA ASP A 10 36.63 27.07 -42.66
C ASP A 10 36.37 25.61 -42.24
N GLU A 11 37.31 24.70 -42.51
CA GLU A 11 37.20 23.31 -42.07
C GLU A 11 37.21 23.15 -40.54
N ARG A 12 37.95 24.01 -39.83
CA ARG A 12 37.94 24.05 -38.34
C ARG A 12 36.61 24.56 -37.79
N GLY A 13 35.99 25.55 -38.44
CA GLY A 13 34.65 26.04 -38.08
C GLY A 13 33.57 24.97 -38.31
N ASN A 14 33.64 24.28 -39.45
CA ASN A 14 32.75 23.17 -39.78
C ASN A 14 32.92 21.97 -38.82
N MET A 15 34.17 21.63 -38.47
CA MET A 15 34.47 20.58 -37.48
C MET A 15 33.94 20.94 -36.09
N LEU A 16 34.07 22.21 -35.68
CA LEU A 16 33.54 22.67 -34.38
C LEU A 16 32.02 22.60 -34.35
N ILE A 17 31.33 23.03 -35.41
CA ILE A 17 29.87 22.91 -35.53
C ILE A 17 29.44 21.44 -35.53
N PHE A 18 30.16 20.58 -36.26
CA PHE A 18 29.89 19.15 -36.30
C PHE A 18 30.03 18.49 -34.92
N VAL A 19 31.13 18.74 -34.22
CA VAL A 19 31.37 18.22 -32.86
C VAL A 19 30.30 18.74 -31.90
N LEU A 20 29.99 20.04 -31.94
CA LEU A 20 28.97 20.64 -31.08
C LEU A 20 27.56 20.09 -31.36
N SER A 21 27.26 19.79 -32.63
CA SER A 21 26.01 19.14 -33.03
C SER A 21 25.91 17.71 -32.48
N ILE A 22 27.00 16.92 -32.55
CA ILE A 22 27.05 15.57 -31.97
C ILE A 22 26.86 15.64 -30.45
N PHE A 23 27.57 16.55 -29.76
CA PHE A 23 27.42 16.72 -28.32
C PHE A 23 25.99 17.11 -27.93
N THR A 24 25.39 18.03 -28.69
CA THR A 24 24.00 18.47 -28.47
C THR A 24 23.03 17.31 -28.68
N PHE A 25 23.22 16.51 -29.73
CA PHE A 25 22.42 15.32 -30.00
C PHE A 25 22.54 14.28 -28.87
N ILE A 26 23.76 13.97 -28.42
CA ILE A 26 23.98 13.04 -27.30
C ILE A 26 23.29 13.55 -26.02
N LEU A 27 23.40 14.85 -25.73
CA LEU A 27 22.77 15.45 -24.57
C LEU A 27 21.23 15.38 -24.63
N LEU A 28 20.64 15.56 -25.82
CA LEU A 28 19.20 15.40 -26.03
C LEU A 28 18.74 13.95 -25.83
N VAL A 29 19.49 12.98 -26.34
CA VAL A 29 19.21 11.55 -26.12
C VAL A 29 19.28 11.22 -24.64
N LEU A 30 20.33 11.67 -23.96
CA LEU A 30 20.51 11.45 -22.52
C LEU A 30 19.40 12.11 -21.70
N PHE A 31 19.02 13.35 -22.03
CA PHE A 31 17.90 14.03 -21.40
C PHE A 31 16.59 13.24 -21.56
N THR A 32 16.31 12.75 -22.76
CA THR A 32 15.09 11.97 -23.02
C THR A 32 15.07 10.65 -22.26
N ALA A 33 16.21 9.97 -22.17
CA ALA A 33 16.34 8.76 -21.35
C ALA A 33 16.12 9.08 -19.86
N LEU A 34 16.75 10.13 -19.34
CA LEU A 34 16.58 10.56 -17.94
C LEU A 34 15.13 10.97 -17.63
N PHE A 35 14.46 11.65 -18.56
CA PHE A 35 13.07 12.05 -18.40
C PHE A 35 12.18 10.81 -18.27
N ASN A 36 12.30 9.85 -19.19
CA ASN A 36 11.53 8.61 -19.15
C ASN A 36 11.82 7.78 -17.89
N PHE A 37 13.09 7.69 -17.45
CA PHE A 37 13.42 7.03 -16.18
C PHE A 37 12.76 7.73 -14.99
N SER A 38 12.77 9.06 -14.95
CA SER A 38 12.09 9.84 -13.91
C SER A 38 10.60 9.49 -13.86
N THR A 39 9.92 9.43 -15.00
CA THR A 39 8.51 9.03 -15.09
C THR A 39 8.25 7.63 -14.53
N VAL A 40 9.13 6.67 -14.79
CA VAL A 40 9.03 5.32 -14.21
C VAL A 40 9.14 5.36 -12.68
N PHE A 41 10.08 6.14 -12.13
CA PHE A 41 10.21 6.28 -10.68
C PHE A 41 8.99 6.95 -10.04
N VAL A 42 8.41 7.96 -10.70
CA VAL A 42 7.16 8.58 -10.25
C VAL A 42 6.02 7.56 -10.25
N ALA A 43 5.85 6.78 -11.32
CA ALA A 43 4.83 5.74 -11.40
C ALA A 43 5.04 4.65 -10.33
N LYS A 44 6.31 4.28 -10.06
CA LYS A 44 6.67 3.34 -9.01
C LYS A 44 6.28 3.87 -7.62
N GLU A 45 6.65 5.10 -7.32
CA GLU A 45 6.34 5.74 -6.04
C GLU A 45 4.83 5.90 -5.84
N GLN A 46 4.11 6.26 -6.91
CA GLN A 46 2.65 6.31 -6.91
C GLN A 46 2.06 4.93 -6.60
N ALA A 47 2.45 3.88 -7.32
CA ALA A 47 1.96 2.52 -7.10
C ALA A 47 2.23 2.03 -5.66
N ALA A 48 3.42 2.31 -5.12
CA ALA A 48 3.79 1.95 -3.75
C ALA A 48 2.91 2.68 -2.72
N ASN A 49 2.70 3.99 -2.88
CA ASN A 49 1.85 4.77 -1.99
C ASN A 49 0.38 4.33 -2.06
N CYS A 50 -0.14 4.02 -3.25
CA CYS A 50 -1.49 3.47 -3.43
C CYS A 50 -1.65 2.15 -2.67
N ALA A 51 -0.72 1.22 -2.90
CA ALA A 51 -0.73 -0.09 -2.25
C ALA A 51 -0.66 0.05 -0.72
N GLN A 52 0.18 0.96 -0.21
CA GLN A 52 0.32 1.20 1.21
C GLN A 52 -0.97 1.78 1.81
N GLN A 53 -1.55 2.82 1.22
CA GLN A 53 -2.80 3.42 1.67
C GLN A 53 -3.95 2.42 1.68
N ALA A 54 -4.07 1.62 0.60
CA ALA A 54 -5.06 0.57 0.50
C ALA A 54 -4.91 -0.49 1.60
N SER A 55 -3.68 -0.96 1.87
CA SER A 55 -3.42 -1.94 2.93
C SER A 55 -3.73 -1.39 4.33
N LEU A 56 -3.46 -0.10 4.58
CA LEU A 56 -3.78 0.57 5.84
C LEU A 56 -5.28 0.75 6.03
N ALA A 57 -6.00 1.16 4.98
CA ALA A 57 -7.45 1.29 5.02
C ALA A 57 -8.15 -0.05 5.23
N ALA A 58 -7.71 -1.10 4.53
CA ALA A 58 -8.22 -2.46 4.75
C ALA A 58 -8.02 -2.93 6.20
N THR A 59 -6.90 -2.56 6.81
CA THR A 59 -6.61 -2.90 8.21
C THR A 59 -7.51 -2.16 9.18
N LYS A 60 -7.80 -0.88 8.89
CA LYS A 60 -8.74 -0.10 9.68
C LYS A 60 -10.11 -0.78 9.74
N ASP A 61 -10.62 -1.27 8.62
CA ASP A 61 -11.91 -1.97 8.57
C ASP A 61 -11.92 -3.25 9.41
N ILE A 62 -10.79 -3.99 9.47
CA ILE A 62 -10.66 -5.15 10.39
C ILE A 62 -10.83 -4.70 11.84
N TYR A 63 -10.08 -3.68 12.29
CA TYR A 63 -10.12 -3.27 13.68
C TYR A 63 -11.47 -2.63 14.06
N GLU A 64 -12.10 -1.87 13.17
CA GLU A 64 -13.46 -1.36 13.38
C GLU A 64 -14.46 -2.52 13.52
N ALA A 65 -14.35 -3.56 12.68
CA ALA A 65 -15.20 -4.74 12.80
C ALA A 65 -14.94 -5.55 14.09
N MET A 66 -13.70 -5.52 14.62
CA MET A 66 -13.36 -6.17 15.90
C MET A 66 -13.91 -5.40 17.09
N GLU A 67 -13.86 -4.08 17.06
CA GLU A 67 -14.49 -3.23 18.06
C GLU A 67 -16.01 -3.48 18.11
N ASP A 68 -16.65 -3.53 16.94
CA ASP A 68 -18.06 -3.93 16.83
C ASP A 68 -18.31 -5.35 17.38
N ALA A 69 -17.40 -6.29 17.13
CA ALA A 69 -17.52 -7.66 17.64
C ALA A 69 -17.45 -7.71 19.17
N ILE A 70 -16.54 -6.95 19.78
CA ILE A 70 -16.41 -6.81 21.24
C ILE A 70 -17.69 -6.22 21.83
N ILE A 71 -18.21 -5.14 21.23
CA ILE A 71 -19.45 -4.49 21.69
C ILE A 71 -20.64 -5.46 21.58
N ARG A 72 -20.74 -6.21 20.47
CA ARG A 72 -21.81 -7.20 20.27
C ARG A 72 -21.72 -8.37 21.26
N TYR A 73 -20.50 -8.79 21.61
CA TYR A 73 -20.28 -9.79 22.64
C TYR A 73 -20.73 -9.27 24.02
N ASP A 74 -20.31 -8.06 24.40
CA ASP A 74 -20.63 -7.44 25.69
C ASP A 74 -22.12 -7.10 25.86
N THR A 75 -22.82 -6.85 24.75
CA THR A 75 -24.27 -6.57 24.74
C THR A 75 -25.12 -7.80 24.48
N SER A 76 -24.52 -8.99 24.39
CA SER A 76 -25.24 -10.23 24.11
C SER A 76 -26.17 -10.60 25.28
N PRO A 77 -27.29 -11.31 25.01
CA PRO A 77 -28.18 -11.78 26.07
C PRO A 77 -27.50 -12.66 27.12
N ALA A 78 -26.41 -13.36 26.76
CA ALA A 78 -25.61 -14.15 27.69
C ALA A 78 -25.01 -13.31 28.82
N ARG A 79 -24.62 -12.05 28.52
CA ARG A 79 -24.03 -11.14 29.52
C ARG A 79 -25.02 -10.64 30.58
N LEU A 80 -26.33 -10.78 30.34
CA LEU A 80 -27.36 -10.51 31.35
C LEU A 80 -27.35 -11.57 32.47
N LEU A 81 -26.89 -12.78 32.16
CA LEU A 81 -26.82 -13.89 33.11
C LEU A 81 -25.41 -14.05 33.70
N ASP A 82 -24.38 -13.73 32.92
CA ASP A 82 -22.97 -13.77 33.32
C ASP A 82 -22.24 -12.46 32.94
N PRO A 83 -22.09 -11.50 33.89
CA PRO A 83 -21.61 -10.15 33.61
C PRO A 83 -20.08 -10.09 33.44
N VAL A 84 -19.56 -10.83 32.48
CA VAL A 84 -18.15 -10.85 32.10
C VAL A 84 -18.03 -10.07 30.79
N PHE A 85 -17.49 -8.85 30.88
CA PHE A 85 -17.36 -7.89 29.80
C PHE A 85 -15.90 -7.68 29.40
N ILE A 86 -15.65 -7.49 28.11
CA ILE A 86 -14.32 -7.27 27.52
C ILE A 86 -13.99 -5.77 27.44
N THR A 87 -14.98 -4.91 27.22
CA THR A 87 -14.79 -3.46 27.09
C THR A 87 -14.02 -2.84 28.26
N PRO A 88 -14.28 -3.18 29.54
CA PRO A 88 -13.49 -2.65 30.65
C PRO A 88 -12.01 -3.02 30.62
N ASP A 89 -11.69 -4.22 30.11
CA ASP A 89 -10.31 -4.68 29.93
C ASP A 89 -9.64 -3.96 28.76
N LEU A 90 -10.37 -3.72 27.66
CA LEU A 90 -9.90 -2.90 26.54
C LEU A 90 -9.58 -1.48 26.97
N GLU A 91 -10.48 -0.82 27.70
CA GLU A 91 -10.22 0.53 28.20
C GLU A 91 -9.07 0.58 29.20
N ARG A 92 -8.87 -0.48 30.01
CA ARG A 92 -7.73 -0.59 30.92
C ARG A 92 -6.44 -0.67 30.12
N GLU A 93 -6.38 -1.56 29.15
CA GLU A 93 -5.20 -1.76 28.29
C GLU A 93 -4.82 -0.46 27.56
N GLU A 94 -5.80 0.27 27.03
CA GLU A 94 -5.55 1.56 26.38
C GLU A 94 -4.97 2.61 27.31
N ARG A 95 -5.47 2.70 28.55
CA ARG A 95 -4.94 3.63 29.54
C ARG A 95 -3.50 3.27 29.90
N GLU A 96 -3.20 1.98 30.00
CA GLU A 96 -1.84 1.49 30.29
C GLU A 96 -0.89 1.77 29.12
N LEU A 97 -1.28 1.43 27.90
CA LEU A 97 -0.50 1.72 26.68
C LEU A 97 -0.26 3.22 26.51
N LYS A 98 -1.28 4.06 26.69
CA LYS A 98 -1.14 5.52 26.60
C LYS A 98 -0.19 6.09 27.65
N LYS A 99 -0.13 5.48 28.84
CA LYS A 99 0.81 5.87 29.90
C LYS A 99 2.24 5.44 29.57
N ASN A 100 2.41 4.25 29.02
CA ASN A 100 3.72 3.67 28.71
C ASN A 100 4.32 4.22 27.40
N HIS A 101 3.46 4.63 26.46
CA HIS A 101 3.81 5.12 25.13
C HIS A 101 3.09 6.44 24.83
N PRO A 102 3.46 7.55 25.50
CA PRO A 102 2.79 8.84 25.34
C PRO A 102 3.01 9.47 23.95
N ASP A 103 3.99 8.98 23.19
CA ASP A 103 4.34 9.38 21.83
C ASP A 103 3.53 8.66 20.75
N TRP A 104 2.81 7.59 21.10
CA TRP A 104 2.01 6.85 20.13
C TRP A 104 0.74 7.58 19.73
N ALA A 105 0.36 7.43 18.46
CA ALA A 105 -0.93 7.90 17.98
C ALA A 105 -2.07 7.12 18.63
N SER A 106 -3.22 7.77 18.86
CA SER A 106 -4.39 7.14 19.47
C SER A 106 -4.85 5.87 18.75
N VAL A 107 -4.73 5.84 17.41
CA VAL A 107 -5.09 4.67 16.59
C VAL A 107 -4.15 3.49 16.87
N GLU A 108 -2.85 3.75 17.03
CA GLU A 108 -1.87 2.71 17.33
C GLU A 108 -2.09 2.10 18.72
N ILE A 109 -2.44 2.95 19.69
CA ILE A 109 -2.85 2.52 21.03
C ILE A 109 -4.11 1.65 20.95
N ARG A 110 -5.14 2.08 20.22
CA ARG A 110 -6.42 1.36 20.06
C ARG A 110 -6.20 -0.02 19.44
N TYR A 111 -5.49 -0.10 18.32
CA TYR A 111 -5.25 -1.36 17.62
C TYR A 111 -4.42 -2.34 18.45
N THR A 112 -3.38 -1.84 19.12
CA THR A 112 -2.56 -2.68 20.01
C THR A 112 -3.34 -3.16 21.22
N ALA A 113 -4.22 -2.34 21.78
CA ALA A 113 -5.09 -2.76 22.88
C ALA A 113 -6.06 -3.86 22.43
N ILE A 114 -6.67 -3.72 21.24
CA ILE A 114 -7.54 -4.74 20.66
C ILE A 114 -6.76 -6.05 20.45
N ASP A 115 -5.55 -5.99 19.88
CA ASP A 115 -4.68 -7.14 19.71
C ASP A 115 -4.44 -7.86 21.04
N HIS A 116 -3.95 -7.14 22.06
CA HIS A 116 -3.63 -7.74 23.37
C HIS A 116 -4.86 -8.38 24.03
N VAL A 117 -5.99 -7.67 24.02
CA VAL A 117 -7.21 -8.13 24.68
C VAL A 117 -7.81 -9.33 23.95
N LEU A 118 -7.93 -9.27 22.63
CA LEU A 118 -8.46 -10.40 21.87
C LEU A 118 -7.52 -11.61 21.94
N SER A 119 -6.20 -11.43 21.86
CA SER A 119 -5.26 -12.54 22.05
C SER A 119 -5.38 -13.22 23.41
N ALA A 120 -5.71 -12.46 24.47
CA ALA A 120 -5.92 -13.01 25.81
C ALA A 120 -7.29 -13.69 25.97
N TRP A 121 -8.33 -13.17 25.32
CA TRP A 121 -9.72 -13.58 25.53
C TRP A 121 -10.23 -14.62 24.53
N LEU A 122 -9.64 -14.70 23.34
CA LEU A 122 -10.03 -15.66 22.29
C LEU A 122 -9.76 -17.13 22.66
N PRO A 123 -8.63 -17.48 23.31
CA PRO A 123 -8.36 -18.87 23.68
C PRO A 123 -9.40 -19.39 24.69
N GLY A 124 -10.15 -20.42 24.28
CA GLY A 124 -11.15 -21.06 25.14
C GLY A 124 -12.51 -20.36 25.21
N ASN A 125 -12.70 -19.20 24.56
CA ASN A 125 -13.99 -18.51 24.51
C ASN A 125 -14.68 -18.72 23.15
N ALA A 126 -15.43 -19.82 23.02
CA ALA A 126 -16.12 -20.18 21.78
C ALA A 126 -17.19 -19.16 21.36
N GLU A 127 -17.81 -18.46 22.33
CA GLU A 127 -18.80 -17.42 22.04
C GLU A 127 -18.14 -16.21 21.37
N LEU A 128 -17.06 -15.69 21.97
CA LEU A 128 -16.30 -14.57 21.41
C LEU A 128 -15.71 -14.90 20.02
N GLN A 129 -15.21 -16.13 19.84
CA GLN A 129 -14.73 -16.62 18.55
C GLN A 129 -15.79 -16.49 17.46
N GLY A 130 -17.06 -16.75 17.77
CA GLY A 130 -18.18 -16.56 16.86
C GLY A 130 -18.34 -15.10 16.43
N TYR A 131 -18.35 -14.18 17.39
CA TYR A 131 -18.46 -12.74 17.11
C TYR A 131 -17.29 -12.19 16.30
N VAL A 132 -16.05 -12.61 16.63
CA VAL A 132 -14.84 -12.20 15.91
C VAL A 132 -14.86 -12.73 14.48
N ARG A 133 -15.22 -14.00 14.26
CA ARG A 133 -15.36 -14.56 12.91
C ARG A 133 -16.43 -13.86 12.08
N ASP A 134 -17.57 -13.54 12.68
CA ASP A 134 -18.62 -12.74 12.03
C ASP A 134 -18.13 -11.32 11.70
N GLY A 135 -17.30 -10.74 12.56
CA GLY A 135 -16.63 -9.46 12.32
C GLY A 135 -15.69 -9.54 11.11
N LEU A 136 -14.77 -10.51 11.10
CA LEU A 136 -13.80 -10.71 10.02
C LEU A 136 -14.49 -10.99 8.68
N SER A 137 -15.56 -11.80 8.67
CA SER A 137 -16.32 -12.09 7.46
C SER A 137 -17.03 -10.85 6.90
N ARG A 138 -17.53 -9.95 7.76
CA ARG A 138 -18.11 -8.68 7.32
C ARG A 138 -17.05 -7.74 6.77
N ALA A 139 -15.95 -7.59 7.49
CA ALA A 139 -14.83 -6.75 7.06
C ALA A 139 -14.23 -7.23 5.74
N GLN A 140 -14.07 -8.53 5.52
CA GLN A 140 -13.63 -9.10 4.25
C GLN A 140 -14.49 -8.64 3.07
N GLY A 141 -15.81 -8.57 3.25
CA GLY A 141 -16.72 -8.06 2.21
C GLY A 141 -16.51 -6.57 1.91
N GLN A 142 -16.19 -5.77 2.92
CA GLN A 142 -15.99 -4.32 2.80
C GLN A 142 -14.60 -3.96 2.26
N ILE A 143 -13.57 -4.75 2.60
CA ILE A 143 -12.18 -4.49 2.22
C ILE A 143 -12.02 -4.44 0.69
N VAL A 144 -12.75 -5.27 -0.05
CA VAL A 144 -12.68 -5.28 -1.52
C VAL A 144 -13.12 -3.92 -2.09
N ASP A 145 -14.25 -3.39 -1.60
CA ASP A 145 -14.80 -2.12 -2.05
C ASP A 145 -13.90 -0.94 -1.65
N VAL A 146 -13.39 -0.95 -0.40
CA VAL A 146 -12.52 0.11 0.12
C VAL A 146 -11.18 0.14 -0.60
N VAL A 147 -10.55 -1.01 -0.81
CA VAL A 147 -9.28 -1.09 -1.55
C VAL A 147 -9.49 -0.67 -3.00
N SER A 148 -10.54 -1.15 -3.68
CA SER A 148 -10.80 -0.79 -5.07
C SER A 148 -11.00 0.72 -5.22
N THR A 149 -11.77 1.33 -4.31
CA THR A 149 -11.99 2.78 -4.28
C THR A 149 -10.68 3.55 -4.14
N ILE A 150 -9.81 3.16 -3.18
CA ILE A 150 -8.52 3.83 -2.96
C ILE A 150 -7.61 3.68 -4.18
N LEU A 151 -7.58 2.51 -4.80
CA LEU A 151 -6.76 2.27 -5.99
C LEU A 151 -7.23 3.14 -7.16
N GLU A 152 -8.54 3.23 -7.40
CA GLU A 152 -9.12 4.07 -8.45
C GLU A 152 -8.89 5.57 -8.20
N GLU A 153 -9.13 6.04 -6.97
CA GLU A 153 -8.94 7.43 -6.57
C GLU A 153 -7.48 7.89 -6.71
N ASN A 154 -6.52 6.97 -6.56
CA ASN A 154 -5.10 7.26 -6.72
C ASN A 154 -4.55 6.88 -8.10
N HIS A 155 -5.42 6.62 -9.09
CA HIS A 155 -5.07 6.28 -10.48
C HIS A 155 -4.18 5.03 -10.62
N ALA A 156 -4.30 4.08 -9.70
CA ALA A 156 -3.74 2.76 -9.87
C ALA A 156 -4.62 1.93 -10.83
N THR A 157 -4.03 0.89 -11.41
CA THR A 157 -4.70 -0.02 -12.33
C THR A 157 -5.27 -1.19 -11.55
N LEU A 158 -6.59 -1.34 -11.54
CA LEU A 158 -7.26 -2.49 -10.91
C LEU A 158 -6.92 -3.81 -11.59
N GLU A 159 -6.83 -3.81 -12.92
CA GLU A 159 -6.50 -5.02 -13.69
C GLU A 159 -5.13 -5.58 -13.28
N GLY A 160 -5.13 -6.82 -12.76
CA GLY A 160 -3.93 -7.49 -12.26
C GLY A 160 -3.54 -7.09 -10.83
N SER A 161 -4.35 -6.27 -10.15
CA SER A 161 -4.22 -6.02 -8.71
C SER A 161 -4.82 -7.18 -7.91
N SER A 162 -4.33 -7.36 -6.69
CA SER A 162 -4.81 -8.40 -5.79
C SER A 162 -4.66 -8.00 -4.33
N ILE A 163 -5.58 -8.45 -3.50
CA ILE A 163 -5.51 -8.34 -2.05
C ILE A 163 -5.18 -9.72 -1.49
N GLN A 164 -4.08 -9.85 -0.76
CA GLN A 164 -3.81 -10.99 0.08
C GLN A 164 -4.21 -10.64 1.51
N LEU A 165 -5.33 -11.22 1.95
CA LEU A 165 -5.76 -11.17 3.33
C LEU A 165 -4.89 -12.14 4.14
N PHE A 166 -4.18 -11.59 5.12
CA PHE A 166 -3.38 -12.32 6.10
C PHE A 166 -2.29 -13.16 5.43
N ASN A 167 -1.20 -12.50 5.03
CA ASN A 167 0.00 -13.17 4.56
C ASN A 167 0.67 -13.98 5.70
N ARG A 168 1.89 -14.49 5.46
CA ARG A 168 2.60 -15.32 6.45
C ARG A 168 2.93 -14.61 7.77
N ASP A 169 2.85 -13.27 7.80
CA ASP A 169 3.12 -12.44 8.96
C ASP A 169 1.82 -11.80 9.52
N ASP A 170 0.65 -12.33 9.15
CA ASP A 170 -0.68 -11.86 9.55
C ASP A 170 -0.96 -10.40 9.16
N ARG A 171 -0.49 -10.03 7.97
CA ARG A 171 -0.68 -8.69 7.37
C ARG A 171 -1.61 -8.76 6.19
N ILE A 172 -2.34 -7.67 5.96
CA ILE A 172 -3.02 -7.44 4.69
C ILE A 172 -1.98 -6.89 3.71
N GLU A 173 -1.88 -7.55 2.57
CA GLU A 173 -1.00 -7.17 1.49
C GLU A 173 -1.81 -6.80 0.26
N VAL A 174 -1.54 -5.64 -0.32
CA VAL A 174 -2.18 -5.18 -1.55
C VAL A 174 -1.11 -5.07 -2.62
N ASN A 175 -1.29 -5.78 -3.72
CA ASN A 175 -0.46 -5.67 -4.91
C ASN A 175 -1.26 -4.88 -5.96
N THR A 176 -0.65 -3.84 -6.53
CA THR A 176 -1.27 -3.03 -7.57
C THR A 176 -0.23 -2.51 -8.55
N SER A 177 -0.66 -1.88 -9.63
CA SER A 177 0.23 -1.28 -10.61
C SER A 177 -0.21 0.10 -11.05
N VAL A 178 0.72 0.90 -11.55
CA VAL A 178 0.42 2.14 -12.29
C VAL A 178 0.97 2.00 -13.70
N ARG A 179 0.18 2.43 -14.69
CA ARG A 179 0.63 2.46 -16.09
C ARG A 179 1.41 3.73 -16.35
N PHE A 180 2.63 3.61 -16.87
CA PHE A 180 3.36 4.73 -17.42
C PHE A 180 3.48 4.60 -18.94
N THR A 181 3.65 5.73 -19.61
CA THR A 181 3.87 5.80 -21.06
C THR A 181 5.17 6.53 -21.33
N THR A 182 5.97 5.99 -22.23
CA THR A 182 7.23 6.61 -22.66
C THR A 182 6.93 7.79 -23.56
N GLU A 183 7.51 8.95 -23.26
CA GLU A 183 7.38 10.16 -24.05
C GLU A 183 8.61 10.29 -24.97
N PRO A 184 8.42 10.26 -26.30
CA PRO A 184 9.52 10.35 -27.25
C PRO A 184 10.10 11.77 -27.38
N LEU A 185 9.45 12.80 -26.82
CA LEU A 185 9.92 14.19 -26.81
C LEU A 185 10.34 14.74 -28.20
N GLY A 186 9.64 14.32 -29.25
CA GLY A 186 9.90 14.72 -30.64
C GLY A 186 10.97 13.89 -31.36
N PHE A 187 11.45 12.80 -30.76
CA PHE A 187 12.39 11.86 -31.38
C PHE A 187 11.67 10.61 -31.92
N ASP A 188 11.50 10.54 -33.24
CA ASP A 188 10.79 9.44 -33.92
C ASP A 188 11.44 8.05 -33.73
N PHE A 189 12.72 8.00 -33.34
CA PHE A 189 13.42 6.74 -33.07
C PHE A 189 13.12 6.16 -31.68
N ILE A 190 12.46 6.91 -30.79
CA ILE A 190 12.05 6.43 -29.47
C ILE A 190 10.61 5.91 -29.60
N PRO A 191 10.36 4.60 -29.41
CA PRO A 191 9.02 4.07 -29.50
C PRO A 191 8.14 4.61 -28.36
N ARG A 192 6.88 4.92 -28.68
CA ARG A 192 5.84 5.12 -27.67
C ARG A 192 5.42 3.76 -27.16
N ASP A 193 5.85 3.43 -25.96
CA ASP A 193 5.47 2.19 -25.27
C ASP A 193 4.81 2.52 -23.94
N SER A 194 3.95 1.61 -23.46
CA SER A 194 3.29 1.72 -22.17
C SER A 194 3.48 0.43 -21.38
N ALA A 195 3.90 0.55 -20.13
CA ALA A 195 4.10 -0.59 -19.26
C ALA A 195 3.49 -0.34 -17.88
N GLN A 196 3.18 -1.43 -17.19
CA GLN A 196 2.70 -1.42 -15.81
C GLN A 196 3.87 -1.60 -14.85
N VAL A 197 3.91 -0.77 -13.81
CA VAL A 197 4.87 -0.90 -12.72
C VAL A 197 4.12 -1.39 -11.50
N TYR A 198 4.34 -2.66 -11.16
CA TYR A 198 3.73 -3.30 -10.00
C TYR A 198 4.47 -2.92 -8.71
N GLN A 199 3.71 -2.71 -7.64
CA GLN A 199 4.20 -2.51 -6.29
C GLN A 199 3.27 -3.17 -5.27
N THR A 200 3.85 -3.50 -4.13
CA THR A 200 3.16 -4.16 -3.04
C THR A 200 3.24 -3.32 -1.78
N GLY A 201 2.10 -3.12 -1.12
CA GLY A 201 1.98 -2.45 0.17
C GLY A 201 1.53 -3.44 1.23
N GLN A 202 2.06 -3.30 2.45
CA GLN A 202 1.77 -4.19 3.56
C GLN A 202 1.29 -3.41 4.77
N SER A 203 0.27 -3.95 5.43
CA SER A 203 -0.24 -3.39 6.67
C SER A 203 0.65 -3.69 7.87
N ARG A 204 0.27 -3.15 9.04
CA ARG A 204 0.73 -3.69 10.33
C ARG A 204 0.31 -5.15 10.50
N ARG A 205 1.03 -5.87 11.35
CA ARG A 205 0.62 -7.19 11.82
C ARG A 205 -0.66 -7.05 12.64
N ILE A 206 -1.57 -8.01 12.49
CA ILE A 206 -2.79 -8.12 13.29
C ILE A 206 -2.56 -9.25 14.28
N GLY A 207 -2.39 -8.91 15.55
CA GLY A 207 -1.82 -9.80 16.57
C GLY A 207 -2.77 -10.89 17.05
N PHE A 208 -4.09 -10.66 17.01
CA PHE A 208 -5.08 -11.62 17.51
C PHE A 208 -5.40 -12.75 16.53
N LEU A 209 -4.98 -12.66 15.26
CA LEU A 209 -5.38 -13.61 14.22
C LEU A 209 -4.88 -15.04 14.46
N ASP A 210 -3.71 -15.18 15.07
CA ASP A 210 -3.15 -16.49 15.46
C ASP A 210 -4.11 -17.28 16.37
N GLU A 211 -4.96 -16.57 17.12
CA GLU A 211 -5.90 -17.16 18.08
C GLU A 211 -7.29 -17.44 17.47
N VAL A 212 -7.56 -16.99 16.23
CA VAL A 212 -8.87 -17.16 15.59
C VAL A 212 -8.96 -18.51 14.89
N VAL A 213 -9.85 -19.38 15.38
CA VAL A 213 -9.97 -20.75 14.85
C VAL A 213 -10.71 -20.78 13.51
N GLY A 214 -10.08 -21.39 12.50
CA GLY A 214 -10.70 -21.66 11.19
C GLY A 214 -10.66 -20.47 10.23
N TRP A 215 -9.83 -19.47 10.51
CA TRP A 215 -9.52 -18.39 9.59
C TRP A 215 -8.17 -18.65 8.90
N SER A 216 -8.06 -18.32 7.61
CA SER A 216 -6.84 -18.59 6.82
C SER A 216 -6.52 -17.47 5.84
N SER A 217 -5.34 -17.56 5.24
CA SER A 217 -4.94 -16.64 4.17
C SER A 217 -5.81 -16.82 2.93
N HIS A 218 -6.18 -15.70 2.31
CA HIS A 218 -6.98 -15.70 1.09
C HIS A 218 -6.47 -14.63 0.14
N THR A 219 -6.36 -14.96 -1.15
CA THR A 219 -6.06 -13.98 -2.20
C THR A 219 -7.32 -13.66 -2.97
N ILE A 220 -7.65 -12.38 -3.06
CA ILE A 220 -8.80 -11.84 -3.76
C ILE A 220 -8.28 -11.03 -4.95
N PRO A 221 -8.52 -11.46 -6.20
CA PRO A 221 -8.25 -10.63 -7.36
C PRO A 221 -9.23 -9.46 -7.41
N LEU A 222 -8.77 -8.31 -7.90
CA LEU A 222 -9.58 -7.12 -8.15
C LEU A 222 -9.93 -6.98 -9.63
#